data_AF-A0A1I7CHR8-F1
#
_entry.id   AF-A0A1I7CHR8-F1
#
_cell.length_a   1.000
_cell.length_b   1.000
_cell.length_c   1.000
_cell.angle_alpha   90.00
_cell.angle_beta   90.00
_cell.angle_gamma   90.00
#
_symmetry.space_group_name_H-M   'P 1'
#
loop_
_entity.id
_entity.type
_entity.pdbx_description
1 polymer ?
#
loop_
_entity_poly.entity_id
_entity_poly.type
_entity_poly.pdbx_seq_one_letter_code
_entity_poly.pdbx_strand_id
1 'polypeptide(L)' 'MIGPGEHLCTPCGDCRQRIREFATPATRIRVVDAQGRLLRDYTMEALLPDSFGPENLTL' A
#
# COMPACT_ATOMS: atom_id res chain seq x y z
N MET A 1 5.81 -10.71 3.68
CA MET A 1 6.27 -11.00 2.31
C MET A 1 7.62 -10.31 2.15
N ILE A 2 8.66 -11.02 1.73
CA ILE A 2 9.98 -10.45 1.42
C ILE A 2 10.17 -10.61 -0.09
N GLY A 3 10.50 -9.53 -0.80
CA GLY A 3 10.79 -9.53 -2.25
C GLY A 3 12.28 -9.32 -2.56
N PRO A 4 12.74 -9.57 -3.80
CA PRO A 4 11.93 -9.81 -4.99
C PRO A 4 12.03 -11.23 -5.55
N GLY A 5 10.88 -11.80 -5.89
CA GLY A 5 10.72 -12.92 -6.81
C GLY A 5 9.86 -12.48 -8.00
N GLU A 6 9.57 -13.37 -8.95
CA GLU A 6 8.80 -13.03 -10.17
C GLU A 6 7.30 -12.77 -9.91
N HIS A 7 6.81 -13.08 -8.71
CA HIS A 7 5.40 -12.99 -8.38
C HIS A 7 5.00 -11.63 -7.80
N LEU A 8 3.73 -11.28 -8.05
CA LEU A 8 3.13 -10.06 -7.52
C LEU A 8 3.20 -10.04 -5.98
N CYS A 9 4.06 -9.19 -5.44
CA CYS A 9 4.21 -9.00 -4.00
C CYS A 9 3.51 -7.72 -3.55
N THR A 10 2.18 -7.76 -3.45
CA THR A 10 1.42 -6.63 -2.86
C THR A 10 1.68 -6.56 -1.35
N PRO A 11 1.67 -5.36 -0.74
CA PRO A 11 1.79 -5.23 0.72
C PRO A 11 0.65 -5.98 1.43
N CYS A 12 0.97 -6.65 2.55
CA CYS A 12 -0.03 -7.27 3.42
C CYS A 12 -0.85 -6.22 4.17
N GLY A 13 -1.91 -6.64 4.86
CA GLY A 13 -2.79 -5.74 5.62
C GLY A 13 -2.04 -4.81 6.58
N ASP A 14 -1.18 -5.37 7.43
CA ASP A 14 -0.40 -4.58 8.41
C ASP A 14 0.50 -3.54 7.74
N CYS A 15 1.16 -3.91 6.64
CA CYS A 15 1.97 -2.97 5.87
C CYS A 15 1.11 -1.84 5.29
N ARG A 16 -0.06 -2.16 4.73
CA ARG A 16 -0.98 -1.15 4.19
C ARG A 16 -1.40 -0.15 5.27
N GLN A 17 -1.73 -0.63 6.48
CA GLN A 17 -2.14 0.23 7.59
C GLN A 17 -1.00 1.13 8.06
N ARG A 18 0.20 0.58 8.25
CA ARG A 18 1.38 1.40 8.64
C ARG A 18 1.76 2.42 7.59
N ILE A 19 1.65 2.09 6.30
CA ILE A 19 1.88 3.06 5.22
C ILE A 19 0.84 4.17 5.28
N ARG A 20 -0.44 3.83 5.49
CA ARG A 20 -1.56 4.79 5.60
C ARG A 20 -1.39 5.80 6.73
N GLU A 21 -0.69 5.47 7.81
CA GLU A 21 -0.39 6.42 8.89
C GLU A 21 0.40 7.65 8.41
N PHE A 22 1.20 7.51 7.36
CA PHE A 22 2.09 8.56 6.85
C PHE A 22 1.78 8.99 5.41
N ALA A 23 0.81 8.34 4.76
CA ALA A 23 0.45 8.56 3.37
C ALA A 23 -0.86 9.36 3.25
N THR A 24 -1.03 10.05 2.12
CA THR A 24 -2.31 10.63 1.73
C THR A 24 -3.11 9.62 0.89
N PRO A 25 -4.44 9.79 0.75
CA PRO A 25 -5.25 8.94 -0.14
C PRO A 25 -4.68 8.82 -1.58
N ALA A 26 -4.04 9.89 -2.07
CA ALA A 26 -3.46 9.97 -3.40
C ALA A 26 -2.03 9.40 -3.53
N THR A 27 -1.36 9.05 -2.41
CA THR A 27 0.00 8.48 -2.45
C THR A 27 0.04 7.22 -3.32
N ARG A 28 1.02 7.14 -4.22
CA ARG A 28 1.17 6.01 -5.16
C ARG A 28 1.96 4.87 -4.54
N ILE A 29 1.43 3.65 -4.65
CA ILE A 29 2.08 2.41 -4.24
C ILE A 29 2.37 1.58 -5.49
N ARG A 30 3.63 1.54 -5.89
CA ARG A 30 4.11 0.80 -7.08
C ARG A 30 4.71 -0.53 -6.66
N VAL A 31 4.16 -1.61 -7.20
CA VAL A 31 4.71 -2.96 -7.05
C VAL A 31 5.54 -3.27 -8.29
N VAL A 32 6.81 -3.59 -8.10
CA VAL A 32 7.76 -3.89 -9.17
C VAL A 32 8.34 -5.29 -9.03
N ASP A 33 8.83 -5.87 -10.12
CA ASP A 33 9.60 -7.11 -10.08
C ASP A 33 11.09 -6.88 -9.74
N ALA A 34 11.88 -7.95 -9.75
CA ALA A 34 13.32 -7.90 -9.47
C ALA A 34 14.13 -7.04 -10.46
N GLN A 35 13.59 -6.78 -11.65
CA GLN A 35 14.19 -5.94 -12.68
C GLN A 35 13.65 -4.50 -12.65
N GLY A 36 12.82 -4.16 -11.66
CA GLY A 36 12.21 -2.84 -11.52
C GLY A 36 11.05 -2.59 -12.49
N ARG A 37 10.58 -3.61 -13.22
CA ARG A 37 9.41 -3.46 -14.11
C ARG A 37 8.16 -3.31 -13.27
N LEU A 38 7.32 -2.34 -13.64
CA LEU A 38 6.07 -2.09 -12.95
C LEU A 38 5.09 -3.24 -13.18
N LEU A 39 4.72 -3.93 -12.09
CA LEU A 39 3.71 -4.99 -12.11
C LEU A 39 2.32 -4.43 -11.82
N ARG A 40 2.21 -3.52 -10.83
CA ARG A 40 0.95 -2.87 -10.44
C ARG A 40 1.21 -1.48 -9.87
N ASP A 41 0.21 -0.61 -9.97
CA ASP A 41 0.25 0.73 -9.42
C ASP A 41 -1.12 1.08 -8.82
N TYR A 42 -1.11 1.46 -7.54
CA TYR A 42 -2.30 1.77 -6.75
C TYR A 42 -2.20 3.19 -6.19
N THR A 43 -3.33 3.81 -5.89
CA THR A 43 -3.37 4.86 -4.86
C THR A 43 -3.54 4.20 -3.48
N MET A 44 -3.18 4.90 -2.41
CA MET A 44 -3.39 4.40 -1.05
C MET A 44 -4.87 4.11 -0.78
N GLU A 45 -5.77 5.00 -1.23
CA GLU A 45 -7.23 4.82 -1.12
C GLU A 45 -7.72 3.54 -1.81
N ALA A 46 -7.24 3.25 -3.02
CA ALA A 46 -7.64 2.03 -3.73
C ALA A 46 -7.05 0.76 -3.09
N LEU A 47 -5.92 0.88 -2.38
CA LEU A 47 -5.22 -0.24 -1.77
C LEU A 47 -5.78 -0.61 -0.39
N LEU A 48 -6.31 0.37 0.34
CA LEU A 48 -6.91 0.19 1.66
C LEU A 48 -8.11 1.16 1.81
N PRO A 49 -9.24 0.87 1.13
CA PRO A 49 -10.42 1.72 1.18
C PRO A 49 -11.04 1.71 2.58
N ASP A 50 -11.66 2.83 2.96
CA ASP A 50 -12.38 3.00 4.23
C ASP A 50 -11.57 2.55 5.46
N SER A 51 -10.24 2.71 5.38
CA SER A 51 -9.31 2.30 6.43
C SER A 51 -9.54 3.09 7.71
N PHE A 52 -9.36 2.44 8.85
CA PHE A 52 -9.30 3.15 10.12
C PHE A 52 -8.16 4.18 10.12
N GLY A 53 -8.44 5.40 10.59
CA GLY A 53 -7.49 6.50 10.66
C GLY A 53 -7.85 7.51 11.76
N PRO A 54 -7.09 8.61 11.86
CA PRO A 54 -7.32 9.68 12.84
C PRO A 54 -8.76 10.21 12.84
N GLU A 55 -9.40 10.24 11.67
CA GLU A 55 -10.79 10.63 11.47
C GLU A 55 -11.81 9.77 12.24
N ASN A 56 -11.45 8.56 12.64
CA ASN A 56 -12.30 7.65 13.41
C ASN A 56 -12.14 7.80 14.92
N LEU A 57 -11.12 8.55 15.36
CA LEU A 57 -10.88 8.83 16.77
C LEU A 57 -11.61 10.14 17.12
N THR A 58 -12.92 10.05 17.35
CA THR A 58 -13.67 11.15 17.98
C THR A 58 -13.18 11.30 19.43
N LEU A 59 -12.66 12.49 19.76
CA LEU A 59 -12.49 12.96 21.15
C LEU A 59 -13.85 13.35 21.74
#